data_AF-X1W228-F1
#
_entry.id   AF-X1W228-F1
#
_cell.length_a   1.000
_cell.length_b   1.000
_cell.length_c   1.000
_cell.angle_alpha   90.00
_cell.angle_beta   90.00
_cell.angle_gamma   90.00
#
_symmetry.space_group_name_H-M   'P 1'
#
loop_
_entity.id
_entity.type
_entity.pdbx_description
1 polymer ?
#
loop_
_entity_poly.entity_id
_entity_poly.type
_entity_poly.pdbx_seq_one_letter_code
_entity_poly.pdbx_strand_id
1 'polypeptide(L)'
;VEITIAQRKSRRSYTTEAINLEELSFLLWATQGLRGKESAVRNYRTVPSAGCRHALETYIAAFRVEGIPKAVYRYLPMSHQLVEVAKKNDTNKIILHSFAHLSLSKADPEVTKLIFNNAEKRLENTGYKTWQTP
;
A
#
# COMPACT_ATOMS: atom_id res chain seq x y z
N VAL A 1 12.66 5.42 19.01
CA VAL A 1 13.03 5.25 17.58
C VAL A 1 14.20 4.28 17.43
N GLU A 2 15.32 4.47 18.14
CA GLU A 2 16.52 3.61 18.04
C GLU A 2 16.24 2.12 18.27
N ILE A 3 15.50 1.76 19.33
CA ILE A 3 15.15 0.36 19.63
C ILE A 3 14.33 -0.26 18.49
N THR A 4 13.35 0.47 17.96
CA THR A 4 12.51 0.01 16.85
C THR A 4 13.33 -0.28 15.60
N ILE A 5 14.31 0.58 15.28
CA ILE A 5 15.22 0.37 14.15
C ILE A 5 16.09 -0.87 14.40
N ALA A 6 16.68 -0.99 15.58
CA ALA A 6 17.55 -2.11 15.94
C ALA A 6 16.82 -3.47 15.94
N GLN A 7 15.55 -3.49 16.32
CA GLN A 7 14.75 -4.72 16.44
C GLN A 7 13.91 -5.04 15.19
N ARG A 8 13.86 -4.16 14.19
CA ARG A 8 13.03 -4.34 12.99
C ARG A 8 13.41 -5.63 12.25
N LYS A 9 12.44 -6.53 12.09
CA LYS A 9 12.57 -7.75 11.29
C LYS A 9 11.46 -7.82 10.26
N SER A 10 11.77 -8.35 9.08
CA SER A 10 10.76 -8.64 8.05
C SER A 10 10.00 -9.91 8.41
N ARG A 11 8.75 -9.77 8.86
CA ARG A 11 7.85 -10.90 9.15
C ARG A 11 7.06 -11.29 7.89
N ARG A 12 6.93 -12.59 7.66
CA ARG A 12 6.22 -13.18 6.50
C ARG A 12 5.27 -14.34 6.87
N SER A 13 5.24 -14.71 8.15
CA SER A 13 4.23 -15.56 8.74
C SER A 13 3.34 -14.67 9.60
N TYR A 14 2.03 -14.73 9.37
CA TYR A 14 1.04 -13.84 9.98
C TYR A 14 -0.01 -14.69 10.71
N THR A 15 -0.56 -14.15 11.80
CA THR A 15 -1.70 -14.76 12.48
C THR A 15 -2.97 -14.62 11.62
N THR A 16 -3.99 -15.41 11.97
CA THR A 16 -5.33 -15.31 11.36
C THR A 16 -6.16 -14.16 11.92
N GLU A 17 -5.66 -13.48 12.95
CA GLU A 17 -6.31 -12.34 13.60
C GLU A 17 -6.44 -11.16 12.62
N ALA A 18 -7.47 -10.35 12.86
CA ALA A 18 -7.66 -9.08 12.17
C ALA A 18 -6.84 -7.98 12.86
N ILE A 19 -6.40 -7.00 12.09
CA ILE A 19 -5.88 -5.75 12.63
C ILE A 19 -7.06 -4.83 12.97
N ASN A 20 -7.02 -4.11 14.08
CA ASN A 20 -8.08 -3.15 14.38
C ASN A 20 -7.93 -1.86 13.57
N LEU A 21 -8.96 -1.01 13.59
CA LEU A 21 -9.01 0.19 12.77
C LEU A 21 -7.99 1.25 13.25
N GLU A 22 -7.74 1.32 14.55
CA GLU A 22 -6.76 2.23 15.17
C GLU A 22 -5.33 1.89 14.75
N GLU A 23 -4.98 0.62 14.74
CA GLU A 23 -3.68 0.11 14.27
C GLU A 23 -3.48 0.42 12.78
N LEU A 24 -4.51 0.18 11.95
CA LEU A 24 -4.46 0.55 10.53
C LEU A 24 -4.32 2.07 10.35
N SER A 25 -5.11 2.86 11.08
CA SER A 25 -5.07 4.32 11.08
C SER A 25 -3.67 4.83 11.44
N PHE A 26 -3.06 4.27 12.49
CA PHE A 26 -1.70 4.61 12.91
C PHE A 26 -0.68 4.30 11.81
N LEU A 27 -0.75 3.13 11.16
CA LEU A 27 0.16 2.76 10.07
C LEU A 27 0.04 3.71 8.87
N LEU A 28 -1.19 4.09 8.49
CA LEU A 28 -1.44 5.02 7.40
C LEU A 28 -0.93 6.42 7.72
N TRP A 29 -1.14 6.88 8.94
CA TRP A 29 -0.58 8.14 9.40
C TRP A 29 0.95 8.10 9.41
N ALA A 30 1.55 7.06 9.98
CA ALA A 30 3.01 6.93 10.11
C ALA A 30 3.73 6.84 8.75
N THR A 31 3.06 6.30 7.73
CA THR A 31 3.66 6.13 6.41
C THR A 31 3.32 7.24 5.42
N GLN A 32 2.16 7.89 5.56
CA GLN A 32 1.63 8.81 4.54
C GLN A 32 0.80 9.98 5.10
N GLY A 33 0.61 10.05 6.41
CA GLY A 33 -0.16 11.10 7.08
C GLY A 33 0.50 12.47 7.00
N LEU A 34 -0.29 13.51 7.27
CA LEU A 34 0.21 14.87 7.42
C LEU A 34 0.80 15.09 8.82
N ARG A 35 1.75 16.03 8.88
CA ARG A 35 2.32 16.56 10.12
C ARG A 35 2.22 18.08 10.10
N GLY A 36 1.68 18.67 11.17
CA GLY A 36 1.52 20.12 11.30
C GLY A 36 0.20 20.62 10.71
N LYS A 37 0.07 21.94 10.59
CA LYS A 37 -1.14 22.56 10.03
C LYS A 37 -1.18 22.40 8.51
N GLU A 38 -2.36 22.12 8.00
CA GLU A 38 -2.64 22.08 6.56
C GLU A 38 -2.30 23.44 5.92
N SER A 39 -1.70 23.41 4.73
CA SER A 39 -1.36 24.61 3.98
C SER A 39 -1.69 24.41 2.51
N ALA A 40 -2.26 25.44 1.89
CA ALA A 40 -2.52 25.47 0.46
C ALA A 40 -1.25 25.35 -0.39
N VAL A 41 -0.08 25.65 0.17
CA VAL A 41 1.19 25.75 -0.57
C VAL A 41 2.12 24.56 -0.29
N ARG A 42 2.18 24.08 0.96
CA ARG A 42 3.07 22.97 1.35
C ARG A 42 2.46 22.10 2.44
N ASN A 43 2.10 20.88 2.09
CA ASN A 43 1.66 19.87 3.05
C ASN A 43 2.86 19.04 3.48
N TYR A 44 3.24 19.11 4.75
CA TYR A 44 4.29 18.24 5.29
C TYR A 44 3.71 16.88 5.63
N ARG A 45 4.35 15.80 5.16
CA ARG A 45 4.01 14.42 5.52
C ARG A 45 4.91 13.90 6.63
N THR A 46 4.50 12.81 7.25
CA THR A 46 5.31 12.03 8.21
C THR A 46 6.55 11.41 7.56
N VAL A 47 6.55 11.31 6.23
CA VAL A 47 7.68 10.83 5.41
C VAL A 47 8.25 11.96 4.53
N PRO A 48 9.58 11.99 4.31
CA PRO A 48 10.20 12.96 3.42
C PRO A 48 9.86 12.67 1.95
N SER A 49 9.72 13.73 1.16
CA SER A 49 9.55 13.64 -0.30
C SER A 49 10.31 14.79 -0.97
N ALA A 50 11.10 14.47 -1.99
CA ALA A 50 11.88 15.47 -2.73
C ALA A 50 10.96 16.57 -3.27
N GLY A 51 11.31 17.82 -2.99
CA GLY A 51 10.53 18.99 -3.41
C GLY A 51 9.11 19.07 -2.85
N CYS A 52 8.77 18.34 -1.77
CA CYS A 52 7.42 18.29 -1.20
C CYS A 52 6.36 17.82 -2.23
N ARG A 53 6.77 16.95 -3.17
CA ARG A 53 5.92 16.55 -4.31
C ARG A 53 4.87 15.53 -3.96
N HIS A 54 5.18 14.62 -3.02
CA HIS A 54 4.25 13.59 -2.54
C HIS A 54 3.58 12.81 -3.68
N ALA A 55 4.36 12.41 -4.68
CA ALA A 55 3.87 11.84 -5.94
C ALA A 55 3.22 10.45 -5.80
N LEU A 56 3.21 9.87 -4.59
CA LEU A 56 2.70 8.53 -4.33
C LEU A 56 1.29 8.60 -3.73
N GLU A 57 0.40 7.83 -4.34
CA GLU A 57 -0.91 7.49 -3.82
C GLU A 57 -0.84 6.16 -3.05
N THR A 58 -1.68 6.00 -2.04
CA THR A 58 -1.67 4.81 -1.17
C THR A 58 -2.97 4.05 -1.30
N TYR A 59 -2.85 2.79 -1.69
CA TYR A 59 -3.96 1.86 -1.82
C TYR A 59 -3.74 0.70 -0.85
N ILE A 60 -4.83 0.26 -0.22
CA ILE A 60 -4.84 -0.80 0.79
C ILE A 60 -5.77 -1.89 0.29
N ALA A 61 -5.24 -3.09 0.12
CA ALA A 61 -6.05 -4.29 -0.01
C ALA A 61 -6.40 -4.79 1.41
N ALA A 62 -7.55 -4.36 1.94
CA ALA A 62 -7.99 -4.73 3.28
C ALA A 62 -8.62 -6.13 3.24
N PHE A 63 -7.99 -7.12 3.87
CA PHE A 63 -8.50 -8.49 3.93
C PHE A 63 -9.12 -8.85 5.26
N ARG A 64 -8.43 -8.52 6.36
CA ARG A 64 -8.84 -8.78 7.74
C ARG A 64 -8.59 -7.53 8.57
N VAL A 65 -9.50 -6.57 8.44
CA VAL A 65 -9.48 -5.33 9.21
C VAL A 65 -10.82 -5.22 9.91
N GLU A 66 -10.80 -4.98 11.22
CA GLU A 66 -12.03 -4.82 11.98
C GLU A 66 -12.75 -3.53 11.57
N GLY A 67 -14.09 -3.58 11.50
CA GLY A 67 -14.92 -2.42 11.20
C GLY A 67 -14.98 -1.98 9.73
N ILE A 68 -14.19 -2.55 8.82
CA ILE A 68 -14.29 -2.28 7.38
C ILE A 68 -14.40 -3.57 6.55
N PRO A 69 -15.25 -3.63 5.51
CA PRO A 69 -15.35 -4.80 4.65
C PRO A 69 -14.07 -5.12 3.87
N LYS A 70 -13.94 -6.36 3.43
CA LYS A 70 -12.86 -6.77 2.51
C LYS A 70 -13.01 -6.06 1.16
N ALA A 71 -12.05 -5.20 0.82
CA ALA A 71 -12.04 -4.43 -0.42
C ALA A 71 -10.68 -3.78 -0.67
N VAL A 72 -10.52 -3.14 -1.83
CA VAL A 72 -9.41 -2.20 -2.07
C VAL A 72 -9.88 -0.78 -1.76
N TYR A 73 -9.11 -0.09 -0.94
CA TYR A 73 -9.32 1.28 -0.50
C TYR A 73 -8.20 2.18 -0.99
N ARG A 74 -8.51 3.43 -1.33
CA ARG A 74 -7.53 4.52 -1.47
C ARG A 74 -7.53 5.32 -0.18
N TYR A 75 -6.35 5.54 0.38
CA TYR A 75 -6.17 6.43 1.52
C TYR A 75 -6.08 7.89 1.05
N LEU A 76 -6.85 8.76 1.68
CA LEU A 76 -6.82 10.21 1.49
C LEU A 76 -6.08 10.84 2.67
N PRO A 77 -4.82 11.27 2.49
CA PRO A 77 -4.04 11.80 3.61
C PRO A 77 -4.65 13.06 4.23
N MET A 78 -5.20 13.95 3.41
CA MET A 78 -5.71 15.26 3.82
C MET A 78 -6.87 15.13 4.82
N SER A 79 -7.82 14.24 4.53
CA SER A 79 -8.98 13.99 5.40
C SER A 79 -8.78 12.81 6.36
N HIS A 80 -7.64 12.12 6.27
CA HIS A 80 -7.37 10.88 7.01
C HIS A 80 -8.50 9.84 6.85
N GLN A 81 -8.91 9.59 5.61
CA GLN A 81 -10.05 8.71 5.30
C GLN A 81 -9.68 7.62 4.29
N LEU A 82 -10.47 6.55 4.31
CA LEU A 82 -10.45 5.51 3.30
C LEU A 82 -11.63 5.68 2.35
N VAL A 83 -11.34 5.80 1.07
CA VAL A 83 -12.34 5.73 0.01
C VAL A 83 -12.26 4.35 -0.61
N GLU A 84 -13.37 3.64 -0.58
CA GLU A 84 -13.51 2.37 -1.28
C GLU A 84 -13.38 2.63 -2.79
N VAL A 85 -12.42 1.98 -3.44
CA VAL A 85 -12.19 2.14 -4.89
C VAL A 85 -12.60 0.91 -5.67
N ALA A 86 -12.55 -0.26 -5.04
CA ALA A 86 -13.01 -1.50 -5.64
C ALA A 86 -13.55 -2.40 -4.53
N LYS A 87 -14.87 -2.56 -4.54
CA LYS A 87 -15.58 -3.61 -3.83
C LYS A 87 -16.57 -4.21 -4.80
N LYS A 88 -16.32 -5.42 -5.30
CA LYS A 88 -17.37 -6.31 -5.82
C LYS A 88 -16.80 -7.65 -6.32
N ASN A 89 -17.50 -8.72 -5.92
CA ASN A 89 -17.44 -10.12 -6.40
C ASN A 89 -16.51 -11.09 -5.69
N ASP A 90 -16.37 -11.02 -4.36
CA ASP A 90 -15.48 -11.96 -3.65
C ASP A 90 -14.09 -12.04 -4.30
N THR A 91 -13.59 -10.88 -4.75
CA THR A 91 -12.47 -10.80 -5.68
C THR A 91 -11.32 -11.60 -5.13
N ASN A 92 -11.11 -12.75 -5.73
CA ASN A 92 -10.03 -13.68 -5.48
C ASN A 92 -9.13 -13.76 -6.71
N LYS A 93 -9.31 -12.86 -7.68
CA LYS A 93 -8.56 -12.79 -8.93
C LYS A 93 -7.96 -11.40 -9.06
N ILE A 94 -6.64 -11.30 -9.16
CA ILE A 94 -5.92 -10.04 -9.35
C ILE A 94 -5.07 -10.14 -10.62
N ILE A 95 -5.12 -9.12 -11.46
CA ILE A 95 -4.21 -8.99 -12.60
C ILE A 95 -3.18 -7.91 -12.27
N LEU A 96 -1.91 -8.29 -12.27
CA LEU A 96 -0.78 -7.39 -12.14
C LEU A 96 -0.40 -6.91 -13.55
N HIS A 97 -0.55 -5.61 -13.80
CA HIS A 97 -0.17 -5.01 -15.08
C HIS A 97 0.92 -3.95 -14.89
N SER A 98 1.95 -4.00 -15.72
CA SER A 98 3.00 -2.98 -15.79
C SER A 98 3.05 -2.38 -17.18
N PHE A 99 3.22 -1.07 -17.27
CA PHE A 99 3.54 -0.38 -18.51
C PHE A 99 5.06 -0.21 -18.73
N ALA A 100 5.91 -0.85 -17.92
CA ALA A 100 7.36 -0.76 -18.07
C ALA A 100 7.84 -1.34 -19.42
N HIS A 101 7.13 -2.33 -19.97
CA HIS A 101 7.41 -2.86 -21.31
C HIS A 101 7.21 -1.81 -22.43
N LEU A 102 6.44 -0.73 -22.18
CA LEU A 102 6.19 0.32 -23.18
C LEU A 102 7.30 1.37 -23.24
N SER A 103 8.19 1.45 -22.26
CA SER A 103 9.36 2.32 -22.33
C SER A 103 10.43 1.95 -21.30
N LEU A 104 11.63 1.66 -21.80
CA LEU A 104 12.83 1.44 -20.99
C LEU A 104 13.23 2.68 -20.17
N SER A 105 12.72 3.87 -20.51
CA SER A 105 12.96 5.10 -19.75
C SER A 105 12.18 5.17 -18.43
N LYS A 106 11.18 4.30 -18.23
CA LYS A 106 10.33 4.33 -17.03
C LYS A 106 10.95 3.55 -15.88
N ALA A 107 11.29 2.30 -16.14
CA ALA A 107 11.86 1.38 -15.16
C ALA A 107 12.61 0.27 -15.86
N ASP A 108 13.66 -0.23 -15.19
CA ASP A 108 14.38 -1.42 -15.63
C ASP A 108 13.41 -2.63 -15.71
N PRO A 109 13.37 -3.37 -16.85
CA PRO A 109 12.45 -4.50 -17.02
C PRO A 109 12.67 -5.63 -16.01
N GLU A 110 13.93 -5.94 -15.66
CA GLU A 110 14.25 -7.03 -14.74
C GLU A 110 13.82 -6.67 -13.32
N VAL A 111 14.11 -5.44 -12.88
CA VAL A 111 13.66 -4.92 -11.58
C VAL A 111 12.14 -4.91 -11.50
N THR A 112 11.48 -4.46 -12.56
CA THR A 112 10.01 -4.45 -12.61
C THR A 112 9.44 -5.86 -12.51
N LYS A 113 10.00 -6.82 -13.25
CA LYS A 113 9.58 -8.22 -13.20
C LYS A 113 9.78 -8.82 -11.81
N LEU A 114 10.90 -8.51 -11.15
CA LEU A 114 11.17 -8.95 -9.79
C LEU A 114 10.13 -8.41 -8.79
N ILE A 115 9.77 -7.13 -8.89
CA ILE A 115 8.74 -6.52 -8.04
C ILE A 115 7.39 -7.23 -8.24
N PHE A 116 7.02 -7.50 -9.50
CA PHE A 116 5.76 -8.14 -9.84
C PHE A 116 5.70 -9.58 -9.34
N ASN A 117 6.75 -10.37 -9.54
CA ASN A 117 6.84 -11.74 -9.02
C ASN A 117 6.71 -11.77 -7.48
N ASN A 118 7.31 -10.81 -6.78
CA ASN A 118 7.18 -10.70 -5.33
C ASN A 118 5.78 -10.28 -4.88
N ALA A 119 5.13 -9.38 -5.62
CA ALA A 119 3.75 -8.98 -5.35
C ALA A 119 2.79 -10.15 -5.59
N GLU A 120 2.97 -10.88 -6.68
CA GLU A 120 2.21 -12.08 -7.04
C GLU A 120 2.25 -13.11 -5.91
N LYS A 121 3.46 -13.52 -5.50
CA LYS A 121 3.65 -14.50 -4.43
C LYS A 121 3.00 -14.06 -3.10
N ARG A 122 3.02 -12.76 -2.79
CA ARG A 122 2.37 -12.23 -1.57
C ARG A 122 0.86 -12.33 -1.64
N LEU A 123 0.27 -12.05 -2.80
CA LEU A 123 -1.18 -12.15 -3.02
C LEU A 123 -1.64 -13.62 -3.02
N GLU A 124 -0.88 -14.51 -3.64
CA GLU A 124 -1.18 -15.96 -3.63
C GLU A 124 -1.19 -16.53 -2.21
N ASN A 125 -0.20 -16.14 -1.39
CA ASN A 125 -0.14 -16.54 0.01
C ASN A 125 -1.34 -16.05 0.85
N THR A 126 -2.06 -15.01 0.41
CA THR A 126 -3.27 -14.52 1.08
C THR A 126 -4.56 -15.06 0.47
N GLY A 127 -4.47 -16.06 -0.43
CA GLY A 127 -5.62 -16.75 -1.02
C GLY A 127 -6.12 -16.16 -2.34
N TYR A 128 -5.34 -15.27 -2.97
CA TYR A 128 -5.67 -14.74 -4.29
C TYR A 128 -5.12 -15.63 -5.40
N LYS A 129 -5.85 -15.69 -6.50
CA LYS A 129 -5.36 -16.15 -7.80
C LYS A 129 -4.86 -14.92 -8.55
N THR A 130 -3.67 -15.01 -9.08
CA THR A 130 -3.00 -13.89 -9.74
C THR A 130 -2.61 -14.23 -11.17
N TRP A 131 -2.54 -13.20 -12.00
CA TRP A 131 -1.95 -13.27 -13.33
C TRP A 131 -1.13 -12.01 -13.56
N GLN A 132 -0.03 -12.13 -14.28
CA GLN A 132 0.70 -10.98 -14.80
C GLN A 132 0.39 -10.81 -16.28
N THR A 133 0.18 -9.58 -16.72
CA THR A 133 0.25 -9.29 -18.16
C THR A 133 1.70 -9.36 -18.63
N PRO A 134 1.94 -9.50 -19.94
CA PRO A 134 3.26 -9.34 -20.52
C PRO A 134 3.94 -8.02 -20.12
#